data_AF-A0A7Y4XGK7-F1
#
_entry.id   AF-A0A7Y4XGK7-F1
#
_cell.length_a   1.000
_cell.length_b   1.000
_cell.length_c   1.000
_cell.angle_alpha   90.00
_cell.angle_beta   90.00
_cell.angle_gamma   90.00
#
_symmetry.space_group_name_H-M   'P 1'
#
loop_
_entity.id
_entity.type
_entity.pdbx_description
1 polymer ?
#
loop_
_entity_poly.entity_id
_entity_poly.type
_entity_poly.pdbx_seq_one_letter_code
_entity_poly.pdbx_strand_id
1 'polypeptide(L)'
;MSIATKPRCDLRSEYDMACPQCGQAEALSVEITCTATLSIDGAEAYCDHYWEEASSRSCDVCDHHGTVGEFRITSGKAVQA
;
A
#
# COMPACT_ATOMS: atom_id res chain seq x y z
N MET A 1 16.02 -14.95 27.33
CA MET A 1 15.10 -13.80 27.39
C MET A 1 14.29 -13.80 26.11
N SER A 2 13.09 -14.37 26.14
CA SER A 2 12.22 -14.45 24.96
C SER A 2 11.50 -13.11 24.82
N ILE A 3 12.03 -12.23 23.99
CA ILE A 3 11.30 -11.02 23.57
C ILE A 3 10.17 -11.46 22.66
N ALA A 4 8.98 -11.64 23.24
CA ALA A 4 7.74 -11.72 22.49
C ALA A 4 7.57 -10.40 21.73
N THR A 5 7.94 -10.41 20.46
CA THR A 5 7.69 -9.30 19.54
C THR A 5 6.18 -9.13 19.49
N LYS A 6 5.66 -7.97 19.94
CA LYS A 6 4.24 -7.61 19.77
C LYS A 6 3.83 -7.94 18.32
N PRO A 7 2.64 -8.52 18.07
CA PRO A 7 2.12 -8.55 16.71
C PRO A 7 2.07 -7.10 16.24
N ARG A 8 2.90 -6.77 15.26
CA ARG A 8 2.90 -5.44 14.67
C ARG A 8 1.56 -5.35 13.94
N CYS A 9 0.78 -4.30 14.18
CA CYS A 9 -0.25 -3.91 13.21
C CYS A 9 0.51 -3.49 11.96
N ASP A 10 0.78 -4.47 11.10
CA ASP A 10 1.43 -4.30 9.83
C ASP A 10 0.40 -4.43 8.71
N LEU A 11 0.73 -3.96 7.51
CA LEU A 11 -0.17 -3.88 6.37
C LEU A 11 -0.74 -5.24 5.98
N ARG A 12 -0.09 -6.36 6.34
CA ARG A 12 -0.62 -7.70 6.10
C ARG A 12 -1.84 -7.97 6.95
N SER A 13 -1.83 -7.53 8.20
CA SER A 13 -2.92 -7.81 9.15
C SER A 13 -4.09 -6.85 8.98
N GLU A 14 -3.82 -5.59 8.62
CA GLU A 14 -4.85 -4.55 8.53
C GLU A 14 -5.45 -4.40 7.11
N TYR A 15 -4.66 -4.68 6.07
CA TYR A 15 -5.04 -4.41 4.67
C TYR A 15 -4.80 -5.60 3.72
N ASP A 16 -4.38 -6.76 4.25
CA ASP A 16 -3.98 -7.94 3.46
C ASP A 16 -2.93 -7.59 2.40
N MET A 17 -1.93 -6.77 2.74
CA MET A 17 -0.91 -6.29 1.80
C MET A 17 0.52 -6.57 2.26
N ALA A 18 1.37 -6.90 1.31
CA ALA A 18 2.82 -6.97 1.49
C ALA A 18 3.53 -6.76 0.16
N CYS A 19 4.80 -6.37 0.20
CA CYS A 19 5.62 -6.38 -1.00
C CYS A 19 5.76 -7.82 -1.53
N PRO A 20 5.40 -8.10 -2.79
CA PRO A 20 5.53 -9.45 -3.36
C PRO A 20 7.00 -9.89 -3.53
N GLN A 21 7.94 -8.93 -3.59
CA GLN A 21 9.36 -9.22 -3.85
C GLN A 21 10.17 -9.49 -2.58
N CYS A 22 10.02 -8.67 -1.53
CA CYS A 22 10.77 -8.80 -0.29
C CYS A 22 9.92 -9.21 0.93
N GLY A 23 8.58 -9.28 0.78
CA GLY A 23 7.66 -9.72 1.82
C GLY A 23 7.42 -8.70 2.94
N GLN A 24 8.03 -7.51 2.89
CA GLN A 24 7.84 -6.48 3.90
C GLN A 24 6.40 -5.95 3.89
N ALA A 25 5.86 -5.69 5.08
CA ALA A 25 4.51 -5.20 5.26
C ALA A 25 4.45 -4.06 6.29
N GLU A 26 5.57 -3.46 6.67
CA GLU A 26 5.57 -2.39 7.68
C GLU A 26 5.10 -1.06 7.12
N ALA A 27 5.58 -0.69 5.92
CA ALA A 27 5.22 0.55 5.26
C ALA A 27 5.39 0.41 3.75
N LEU A 28 4.42 0.91 2.98
CA LEU A 28 4.47 0.92 1.53
C LEU A 28 3.93 2.26 1.04
N SER A 29 4.55 2.81 0.00
CA SER A 29 4.17 4.09 -0.60
C SER A 29 3.09 3.86 -1.65
N VAL A 30 1.96 4.55 -1.56
CA VAL A 30 0.81 4.39 -2.47
C VAL A 30 0.43 5.73 -3.09
N GLU A 31 0.17 5.72 -4.39
CA GLU A 31 -0.42 6.83 -5.11
C GLU A 31 -1.87 7.00 -4.67
N ILE A 32 -2.21 8.23 -4.30
CA ILE A 32 -3.54 8.59 -3.84
C ILE A 32 -4.15 9.60 -4.81
N THR A 33 -5.44 9.45 -5.05
CA THR A 33 -6.27 10.45 -5.72
C THR A 33 -6.93 11.31 -4.65
N CYS A 34 -6.76 12.62 -4.75
CA CYS A 34 -7.45 13.59 -3.90
C CYS A 34 -8.09 14.67 -4.77
N THR A 35 -9.15 15.29 -4.27
CA THR A 35 -9.75 16.46 -4.91
C THR A 35 -9.16 17.72 -4.29
N ALA A 36 -8.68 18.64 -5.13
CA ALA A 36 -8.13 19.92 -4.68
C ALA A 36 -8.84 21.10 -5.35
N THR A 37 -9.05 22.19 -4.61
CA THR A 37 -9.42 23.48 -5.21
C THR A 37 -8.16 24.10 -5.80
N LEU A 38 -8.21 24.41 -7.09
CA LEU A 38 -7.16 25.15 -7.78
C LEU A 38 -7.55 26.63 -7.85
N SER A 39 -6.72 27.50 -7.28
CA SER A 39 -6.83 28.96 -7.33
C SER A 39 -5.56 29.57 -7.91
N ILE A 40 -5.54 30.90 -8.07
CA ILE A 40 -4.34 31.63 -8.51
C ILE A 40 -3.19 31.54 -7.49
N ASP A 41 -3.51 31.29 -6.22
CA ASP A 41 -2.55 31.18 -5.13
C ASP A 41 -1.99 29.74 -4.96
N GLY A 42 -2.59 28.75 -5.63
CA GLY A 42 -2.13 27.37 -5.62
C GLY A 42 -3.24 26.32 -5.62
N ALA A 43 -2.89 25.10 -5.26
CA ALA A 43 -3.82 23.98 -5.11
C ALA A 43 -3.98 23.61 -3.64
N GLU A 44 -5.21 23.58 -3.15
CA GLU A 44 -5.56 23.20 -1.78
C GLU A 44 -6.32 21.87 -1.81
N ALA A 45 -5.68 20.79 -1.35
CA ALA A 45 -6.29 19.47 -1.29
C ALA A 45 -7.34 19.39 -0.17
N TYR A 46 -8.51 18.86 -0.49
CA TYR A 46 -9.52 18.48 0.50
C TYR A 46 -9.18 17.11 1.08
N CYS A 47 -9.56 16.92 2.34
CA CYS A 47 -9.08 15.86 3.24
C CYS A 47 -9.35 14.42 2.77
N ASP A 48 -10.14 14.23 1.72
CA ASP A 48 -10.46 12.92 1.19
C ASP A 48 -9.37 12.41 0.23
N HIS A 49 -8.70 11.35 0.66
CA HIS A 49 -7.68 10.65 -0.11
C HIS A 49 -8.19 9.25 -0.39
N TYR A 50 -8.24 8.88 -1.67
CA TYR A 50 -8.68 7.55 -2.10
C TYR A 50 -7.55 6.88 -2.89
N TRP A 51 -7.49 5.55 -2.81
CA TRP A 51 -6.62 4.73 -3.63
C TRP A 51 -7.42 3.53 -4.13
N GLU A 52 -7.10 3.07 -5.34
CA GLU A 52 -7.76 1.96 -6.02
C GLU A 52 -6.76 0.85 -6.34
N GLU A 53 -7.24 -0.29 -6.83
CA GLU A 53 -6.36 -1.42 -7.15
C GLU A 53 -5.34 -1.11 -8.25
N ALA A 54 -5.68 -0.19 -9.16
CA ALA A 54 -4.81 0.28 -10.21
C ALA A 54 -3.85 1.41 -9.76
N SER A 55 -4.02 1.97 -8.56
CA SER A 55 -3.12 3.01 -8.06
C SER A 55 -1.69 2.50 -7.97
N SER A 56 -0.75 3.32 -8.41
CA SER A 56 0.67 2.98 -8.37
C SER A 56 1.15 2.81 -6.93
N ARG A 57 2.06 1.87 -6.70
CA ARG A 57 2.61 1.56 -5.39
C ARG A 57 4.07 1.20 -5.49
N SER A 58 4.84 1.58 -4.49
CA SER A 58 6.26 1.24 -4.39
C SER A 58 6.65 0.74 -3.00
N CYS A 59 7.66 -0.12 -3.00
CA CYS A 59 8.29 -0.64 -1.79
C CYS A 59 9.62 0.07 -1.54
N ASP A 60 9.67 0.94 -0.53
CA ASP A 60 10.89 1.66 -0.12
C ASP A 60 12.08 0.75 0.24
N VAL A 61 11.84 -0.52 0.61
CA VAL A 61 12.91 -1.44 1.03
C VAL A 61 13.65 -2.08 -0.15
N CYS A 62 12.94 -2.49 -1.20
CA CYS A 62 13.53 -3.22 -2.34
C CYS A 62 13.38 -2.49 -3.67
N ASP A 63 12.82 -1.28 -3.65
CA ASP A 63 12.50 -0.46 -4.82
C ASP A 63 11.58 -1.17 -5.83
N HIS A 64 10.79 -2.15 -5.39
CA HIS A 64 9.81 -2.78 -6.26
C HIS A 64 8.63 -1.83 -6.48
N HIS A 65 8.29 -1.59 -7.74
CA HIS A 65 7.14 -0.79 -8.19
C HIS A 65 6.10 -1.70 -8.83
N GLY A 66 4.83 -1.42 -8.55
CA GLY A 66 3.69 -2.13 -9.11
C GLY A 66 2.39 -1.40 -8.77
N THR A 67 1.27 -2.10 -8.82
CA THR A 67 -0.04 -1.58 -8.45
C THR A 67 -0.47 -2.06 -7.07
N VAL A 68 -1.42 -1.39 -6.44
CA VAL A 68 -2.04 -1.86 -5.19
C VAL A 68 -2.53 -3.31 -5.30
N GLY A 69 -3.13 -3.70 -6.43
CA GLY A 69 -3.61 -5.06 -6.68
C GLY A 69 -2.48 -6.10 -6.65
N GLU A 70 -1.29 -5.78 -7.17
CA GLU A 70 -0.13 -6.69 -7.14
C GLU A 70 0.46 -6.88 -5.73
N PHE A 71 0.24 -5.90 -4.84
CA PHE A 71 0.69 -5.95 -3.45
C PHE A 71 -0.35 -6.57 -2.51
N ARG A 72 -1.56 -6.88 -3.00
CA ARG A 72 -2.57 -7.61 -2.24
C ARG A 72 -2.19 -9.08 -2.13
N ILE A 73 -2.18 -9.57 -0.90
CA ILE A 73 -2.02 -10.98 -0.59
C ILE A 73 -3.40 -11.61 -0.79
N THR A 74 -3.65 -12.14 -1.99
CA THR A 74 -4.84 -12.95 -2.21
C THR A 74 -4.74 -14.20 -1.35
N SER A 75 -5.40 -14.19 -0.19
CA SER A 75 -5.64 -15.38 0.63
C SER A 75 -6.62 -16.30 -0.12
N GLY A 76 -6.16 -16.94 -1.20
CA GLY A 76 -7.03 -17.75 -2.04
C GLY A 76 -6.38 -18.19 -3.34
N LYS A 77 -5.61 -19.29 -3.25
CA LYS A 77 -5.35 -20.31 -4.29
C LYS A 77 -4.98 -19.81 -5.70
N ALA A 78 -3.78 -20.21 -6.12
CA ALA A 78 -3.47 -20.46 -7.53
C ALA A 78 -4.68 -21.08 -8.25
N VAL A 79 -5.09 -20.47 -9.36
CA VAL A 79 -5.72 -21.23 -10.43
C VAL A 79 -4.93 -20.96 -11.71
N GLN A 80 -4.07 -21.94 -12.02
CA GLN A 80 -3.65 -22.23 -13.37
C GLN A 80 -4.88 -22.66 -14.17
N ALA A 81 -5.00 -22.16 -15.40
CA ALA A 81 -5.44 -22.92 -16.58
C ALA A 81 -4.99 -22.16 -17.83
#